data_AF-A0AA97A259-F1
#
_entry.id   AF-A0AA97A259-F1
#
_cell.length_a   1.000
_cell.length_b   1.000
_cell.length_c   1.000
_cell.angle_alpha   90.00
_cell.angle_beta   90.00
_cell.angle_gamma   90.00
#
_symmetry.space_group_name_H-M   'P 1'
#
loop_
_entity.id
_entity.type
_entity.pdbx_description
1 polymer ?
#
loop_
_entity_poly.entity_id
_entity_poly.type
_entity_poly.pdbx_seq_one_letter_code
_entity_poly.pdbx_strand_id
1 'polypeptide(L)'
;MEKTQIIQDVLALIQDLNRAFQADKRGTADEQRLQHNLTEMTRILSEAKSVTNSELIAIEKFYRSTSFLVGLGDLRLSESSHQAWQAFDRYYYQTIREELKLYGGSAIAQV
;
A
#
# COMPACT_ATOMS: atom_id res chain seq x y z
N MET A 1 -15.44 -9.97 2.21
CA MET A 1 -15.55 -8.83 1.28
C MET A 1 -15.40 -9.35 -0.14
N GLU A 2 -16.01 -8.73 -1.15
CA GLU A 2 -15.76 -9.17 -2.53
C GLU A 2 -14.32 -8.82 -2.93
N LYS A 3 -13.62 -9.75 -3.59
CA LYS A 3 -12.23 -9.55 -4.06
C LYS A 3 -12.08 -8.33 -4.97
N THR A 4 -13.12 -7.99 -5.73
CA THR A 4 -13.16 -6.80 -6.58
C THR A 4 -13.18 -5.51 -5.74
N GLN A 5 -13.89 -5.50 -4.62
CA GLN A 5 -13.97 -4.35 -3.71
C GLN A 5 -12.61 -4.04 -3.09
N ILE A 6 -11.83 -5.07 -2.73
CA ILE A 6 -10.49 -4.89 -2.15
C ILE A 6 -9.58 -4.10 -3.11
N ILE A 7 -9.56 -4.45 -4.40
CA ILE A 7 -8.76 -3.69 -5.40
C ILE A 7 -9.22 -2.24 -5.46
N GLN A 8 -10.53 -2.00 -5.53
CA GLN A 8 -11.07 -0.64 -5.67
C GLN A 8 -10.71 0.23 -4.47
N ASP A 9 -10.86 -0.30 -3.26
CA ASP A 9 -10.54 0.42 -2.02
C ASP A 9 -9.05 0.72 -1.91
N VAL A 10 -8.20 -0.27 -2.18
CA VAL A 10 -6.74 -0.11 -2.13
C VAL A 10 -6.27 0.87 -3.21
N LEU A 11 -6.82 0.77 -4.43
CA LEU A 11 -6.47 1.68 -5.53
C LEU A 11 -6.87 3.13 -5.19
N ALA A 12 -8.07 3.34 -4.63
CA ALA A 12 -8.53 4.66 -4.22
C ALA A 12 -7.60 5.26 -3.15
N LEU A 13 -7.26 4.49 -2.11
CA LEU A 13 -6.36 4.93 -1.04
C LEU A 13 -4.95 5.27 -1.55
N ILE A 14 -4.41 4.47 -2.47
CA ILE A 14 -3.10 4.74 -3.10
C ILE A 14 -3.16 5.98 -3.98
N GLN A 15 -4.24 6.19 -4.72
CA GLN A 15 -4.42 7.37 -5.55
C GLN A 15 -4.55 8.65 -4.71
N ASP A 16 -5.25 8.58 -3.57
CA ASP A 16 -5.35 9.69 -2.64
C ASP A 16 -4.00 10.01 -1.98
N LEU A 17 -3.25 8.99 -1.55
CA LEU A 17 -1.88 9.16 -1.06
C LEU A 17 -0.97 9.77 -2.13
N ASN A 18 -1.01 9.27 -3.35
CA ASN A 18 -0.21 9.80 -4.45
C ASN A 18 -0.58 11.25 -4.78
N ARG A 19 -1.88 11.60 -4.76
CA ARG A 19 -2.33 12.97 -4.98
C ARG A 19 -1.80 13.92 -3.89
N ALA A 20 -1.92 13.53 -2.63
CA ALA A 20 -1.41 14.32 -1.51
C ALA A 20 0.11 14.49 -1.61
N PHE A 21 0.83 13.41 -1.89
CA PHE A 21 2.28 13.37 -1.99
C PHE A 21 2.86 14.14 -3.19
N GLN A 22 2.12 14.20 -4.30
CA GLN A 22 2.54 14.99 -5.46
C GLN A 22 2.48 16.49 -5.21
N ALA A 23 1.64 16.94 -4.28
CA ALA A 23 1.46 18.35 -3.97
C ALA A 23 2.64 18.96 -3.21
N ASP A 24 3.42 18.14 -2.48
CA ASP A 24 4.45 18.60 -1.54
C ASP A 24 5.86 18.03 -1.76
N LYS A 25 6.03 16.99 -2.60
CA LYS A 25 7.32 16.35 -2.84
C LYS A 25 8.39 17.29 -3.40
N ARG A 26 9.64 17.09 -2.94
CA ARG A 26 10.81 17.93 -3.29
C ARG A 26 11.84 17.22 -4.17
N GLY A 27 11.70 15.91 -4.35
CA GLY A 27 12.54 15.11 -5.24
C GLY A 27 13.78 14.50 -4.58
N THR A 28 13.81 14.37 -3.26
CA THR A 28 14.83 13.60 -2.53
C THR A 28 14.83 12.12 -2.94
N ALA A 29 15.91 11.40 -2.64
CA ALA A 29 16.02 9.99 -2.99
C ALA A 29 14.88 9.14 -2.39
N ASP A 30 14.52 9.37 -1.13
CA ASP A 30 13.41 8.64 -0.48
C ASP A 30 12.04 9.04 -1.02
N GLU A 31 11.85 10.32 -1.39
CA GLU A 31 10.62 10.74 -2.07
C GLU A 31 10.48 10.11 -3.46
N GLN A 32 11.59 9.97 -4.21
CA GLN A 32 11.59 9.30 -5.50
C GLN A 32 11.28 7.80 -5.35
N ARG A 33 11.80 7.15 -4.30
CA ARG A 33 11.48 5.75 -3.97
C ARG A 33 10.00 5.58 -3.64
N LEU A 34 9.44 6.44 -2.79
CA LEU A 34 8.00 6.40 -2.51
C LEU A 34 7.19 6.63 -3.79
N GLN A 35 7.58 7.60 -4.62
CA GLN A 35 6.89 7.84 -5.88
C GLN A 35 6.89 6.62 -6.80
N HIS A 36 8.03 5.94 -6.91
CA HIS A 36 8.14 4.70 -7.68
C HIS A 36 7.20 3.62 -7.14
N ASN A 37 7.19 3.42 -5.81
CA ASN A 37 6.30 2.46 -5.15
C ASN A 37 4.81 2.76 -5.43
N LEU A 38 4.40 4.03 -5.35
CA LEU A 38 3.03 4.46 -5.62
C LEU A 38 2.62 4.21 -7.08
N THR A 39 3.50 4.55 -8.01
CA THR A 39 3.27 4.35 -9.45
C THR A 39 3.15 2.86 -9.79
N GLU A 40 4.07 2.03 -9.30
CA GLU A 40 4.04 0.58 -9.57
C GLU A 40 2.81 -0.09 -8.97
N MET A 41 2.45 0.25 -7.73
CA MET A 41 1.28 -0.35 -7.08
C MET A 41 -0.02 0.08 -7.77
N THR A 42 -0.12 1.35 -8.19
CA THR A 42 -1.26 1.84 -8.99
C THR A 42 -1.38 1.06 -10.29
N ARG A 43 -0.26 0.84 -11.00
CA ARG A 43 -0.24 0.08 -12.26
C ARG A 43 -0.71 -1.36 -12.05
N ILE A 44 -0.15 -2.06 -11.05
CA ILE A 44 -0.51 -3.44 -10.72
C ILE A 44 -2.01 -3.57 -10.44
N LEU A 45 -2.59 -2.69 -9.62
CA LEU A 45 -4.01 -2.77 -9.26
C LEU A 45 -4.95 -2.35 -10.38
N SER A 46 -4.53 -1.41 -11.24
CA SER A 46 -5.35 -0.97 -12.38
C SER A 46 -5.50 -2.07 -13.43
N GLU A 47 -4.51 -2.95 -13.56
CA GLU A 47 -4.52 -4.11 -14.47
C GLU A 47 -5.19 -5.35 -13.84
N ALA A 48 -5.40 -5.35 -12.52
CA ALA A 48 -5.93 -6.50 -11.79
C ALA A 48 -7.45 -6.65 -11.99
N LYS A 49 -7.88 -7.83 -12.42
CA LYS A 49 -9.32 -8.16 -12.57
C LYS A 49 -9.98 -8.62 -11.26
N SER A 50 -9.18 -9.13 -10.31
CA SER A 50 -9.62 -9.63 -9.01
C SER A 50 -8.42 -9.75 -8.08
N VAL A 51 -8.61 -9.68 -6.77
CA VAL A 51 -7.53 -9.94 -5.80
C VAL A 51 -7.19 -11.44 -5.77
N THR A 52 -6.00 -11.77 -6.27
CA THR A 52 -5.35 -13.06 -6.08
C THR A 52 -4.16 -12.90 -5.13
N ASN A 53 -3.42 -13.99 -4.90
CA ASN A 53 -2.26 -13.98 -4.02
C ASN A 53 -1.16 -13.04 -4.54
N SER A 54 -1.02 -12.86 -5.86
CA SER A 54 -0.03 -11.92 -6.42
C SER A 54 -0.32 -10.49 -6.00
N GLU A 55 -1.59 -10.07 -6.05
CA GLU A 55 -1.99 -8.71 -5.67
C GLU A 55 -1.84 -8.50 -4.17
N LEU A 56 -2.24 -9.48 -3.34
CA LEU A 56 -2.04 -9.39 -1.89
C LEU A 56 -0.56 -9.29 -1.51
N ILE A 57 0.32 -10.07 -2.15
CA ILE A 57 1.76 -10.00 -1.94
C ILE A 57 2.33 -8.67 -2.44
N ALA A 58 1.83 -8.13 -3.55
CA ALA A 58 2.25 -6.82 -4.05
C ALA A 58 1.86 -5.71 -3.06
N ILE A 59 0.64 -5.74 -2.54
CA ILE A 59 0.17 -4.81 -1.50
C ILE A 59 1.03 -4.92 -0.24
N GLU A 60 1.35 -6.14 0.20
CA GLU A 60 2.24 -6.39 1.35
C GLU A 60 3.63 -5.77 1.16
N LYS A 61 4.23 -5.97 -0.02
CA LYS A 61 5.55 -5.41 -0.35
C LYS A 61 5.51 -3.89 -0.39
N PHE A 62 4.48 -3.31 -1.00
CA PHE A 62 4.25 -1.87 -1.00
C PHE A 62 4.15 -1.33 0.42
N TYR A 63 3.32 -1.96 1.26
CA TYR A 63 3.13 -1.56 2.66
C TYR A 63 4.45 -1.56 3.42
N ARG A 64 5.20 -2.67 3.40
CA ARG A 64 6.48 -2.77 4.12
C ARG A 64 7.49 -1.72 3.66
N SER A 65 7.62 -1.52 2.35
CA SER A 65 8.56 -0.53 1.81
C SER A 65 8.18 0.90 2.21
N THR A 66 6.90 1.24 2.12
CA THR A 66 6.41 2.57 2.50
C THR A 66 6.49 2.81 4.01
N SER A 67 6.12 1.83 4.84
CA SER A 67 6.27 1.90 6.30
C SER A 67 7.72 2.10 6.71
N PHE A 68 8.67 1.44 6.02
CA PHE A 68 10.09 1.67 6.26
C PHE A 68 10.49 3.12 5.95
N LEU A 69 10.14 3.62 4.76
CA LEU A 69 10.46 4.99 4.36
C LEU A 69 9.87 6.02 5.34
N VAL A 70 8.61 5.85 5.75
CA VAL A 70 7.88 6.79 6.61
C VAL A 70 8.32 6.70 8.08
N GLY A 71 8.59 5.49 8.59
CA GLY A 71 8.82 5.27 10.03
C GLY A 71 10.29 5.23 10.44
N LEU A 72 11.19 4.79 9.56
CA LEU A 72 12.61 4.60 9.85
C LEU A 72 13.55 5.28 8.84
N GLY A 73 13.01 5.75 7.71
CA GLY A 73 13.75 6.52 6.70
C GLY A 73 13.76 8.01 6.99
N ASP A 74 14.37 8.77 6.08
CA ASP A 74 14.45 10.24 6.17
C ASP A 74 13.24 10.94 5.52
N LEU A 75 12.26 10.17 5.03
CA LEU A 75 11.09 10.70 4.36
C LEU A 75 10.20 11.46 5.34
N ARG A 76 10.04 12.77 5.09
CA ARG A 76 9.10 13.62 5.82
C ARG A 76 7.90 13.93 4.94
N LEU A 77 6.77 13.31 5.27
CA LEU A 77 5.48 13.61 4.64
C LEU A 77 4.92 14.93 5.18
N SER A 78 4.21 15.71 4.35
CA SER A 78 3.30 16.72 4.88
C SER A 78 2.18 16.09 5.69
N GLU A 79 1.43 16.93 6.41
CA GLU A 79 0.25 16.52 7.15
C GLU A 79 -0.78 15.81 6.26
N SER A 80 -1.07 16.33 5.06
CA SER A 80 -2.03 15.70 4.14
C SER A 80 -1.55 14.34 3.64
N SER A 81 -0.27 14.23 3.29
CA SER A 81 0.33 12.97 2.83
C SER A 81 0.37 11.94 3.97
N HIS A 82 0.64 12.40 5.19
CA HIS A 82 0.61 11.56 6.38
C HIS A 82 -0.80 11.07 6.73
N GLN A 83 -1.82 11.92 6.64
CA GLN A 83 -3.22 11.52 6.85
C GLN A 83 -3.68 10.50 5.81
N ALA A 84 -3.33 10.70 4.54
CA ALA A 84 -3.63 9.73 3.48
C ALA A 84 -2.91 8.39 3.70
N TRP A 85 -1.65 8.43 4.14
CA TRP A 85 -0.91 7.22 4.54
C TRP A 85 -1.58 6.51 5.71
N GLN A 86 -2.02 7.23 6.75
CA GLN A 86 -2.73 6.63 7.90
C GLN A 86 -4.05 5.96 7.51
N ALA A 87 -4.77 6.52 6.53
CA ALA A 87 -5.99 5.90 6.02
C ALA A 87 -5.68 4.55 5.35
N PHE A 88 -4.62 4.50 4.53
CA PHE A 88 -4.13 3.25 3.94
C PHE A 88 -3.66 2.25 5.00
N ASP A 89 -2.83 2.68 5.95
CA ASP A 89 -2.29 1.83 7.03
C ASP A 89 -3.41 1.17 7.85
N ARG A 90 -4.45 1.94 8.21
CA ARG A 90 -5.62 1.41 8.93
C ARG A 90 -6.35 0.34 8.13
N TYR A 91 -6.64 0.62 6.85
CA TYR A 91 -7.33 -0.33 5.98
C TYR A 91 -6.50 -1.60 5.77
N TYR A 92 -5.19 -1.46 5.59
CA TYR A 92 -4.27 -2.58 5.46
C TYR A 92 -4.36 -3.52 6.67
N TYR A 93 -4.32 -2.99 7.90
CA TYR A 93 -4.41 -3.81 9.11
C TYR A 93 -5.77 -4.46 9.31
N GLN A 94 -6.85 -3.77 8.97
CA GLN A 94 -8.22 -4.26 9.17
C GLN A 94 -8.63 -5.32 8.14
N THR A 95 -8.13 -5.19 6.90
CA THR A 95 -8.59 -6.01 5.78
C THR A 95 -7.47 -6.88 5.21
N ILE A 96 -6.41 -6.25 4.68
CA ILE A 96 -5.38 -6.96 3.91
C ILE A 96 -4.63 -7.96 4.78
N ARG A 97 -4.32 -7.61 6.03
CA ARG A 97 -3.65 -8.50 6.96
C ARG A 97 -4.48 -9.75 7.27
N GLU A 98 -5.80 -9.62 7.37
CA GLU A 98 -6.69 -10.76 7.60
C GLU A 98 -6.77 -11.66 6.37
N GLU A 99 -6.89 -11.08 5.17
CA GLU A 99 -6.83 -11.84 3.90
C GLU A 99 -5.51 -12.59 3.76
N LEU A 100 -4.38 -11.95 4.03
CA LEU A 100 -3.05 -12.58 4.01
C LEU A 100 -2.93 -13.72 5.02
N LYS A 101 -3.54 -13.62 6.22
CA LYS A 101 -3.56 -14.71 7.20
C LYS A 101 -4.36 -15.91 6.71
N LEU A 102 -5.49 -15.69 6.04
CA LEU A 102 -6.29 -16.77 5.47
C LEU A 102 -5.51 -17.54 4.39
N TYR A 103 -4.68 -16.84 3.61
CA TYR A 103 -3.80 -17.47 2.63
C TYR A 103 -2.54 -18.10 3.23
N GLY A 104 -1.94 -17.47 4.25
CA GLY A 104 -0.81 -18.02 5.01
C GLY A 104 -1.18 -19.21 5.89
N GLY A 105 -2.43 -19.29 6.37
CA GLY A 105 -2.93 -20.36 7.25
C GLY A 105 -3.04 -21.73 6.56
N SER A 106 -2.99 -21.79 5.23
CA SER A 106 -2.85 -23.07 4.50
C SER A 106 -1.39 -23.52 4.34
N ALA A 107 -0.41 -22.68 4.65
CA ALA A 107 1.02 -22.97 4.53
C ALA A 107 1.80 -22.77 5.84
N ILE A 108 1.16 -22.31 6.91
CA ILE A 108 1.76 -22.14 8.24
C ILE A 108 0.87 -22.87 9.25
N ALA A 109 0.71 -24.17 9.05
CA ALA A 109 0.49 -25.06 10.19
C ALA A 109 1.79 -25.05 10.99
N GLN A 110 1.69 -24.55 12.22
CA GLN A 110 2.54 -24.85 13.38
C GLN A 110 4.01 -25.15 13.11
N VAL A 111 4.88 -24.19 13.45
CA VAL A 111 6.15 -24.50 14.13
C VAL A 111 6.37 -23.46 15.21
#